data_AF-E8WU79-F1
#
_entry.id   AF-E8WU79-F1
#
_cell.length_a   1.000
_cell.length_b   1.000
_cell.length_c   1.000
_cell.angle_alpha   90.00
_cell.angle_beta   90.00
_cell.angle_gamma   90.00
#
_symmetry.space_group_name_H-M   'P 1'
#
loop_
_entity.id
_entity.type
_entity.pdbx_description
1 polymer ?
#
loop_
_entity_poly.entity_id
_entity_poly.type
_entity_poly.pdbx_seq_one_letter_code
_entity_poly.pdbx_strand_id
1 'polypeptide(L)'
;MALRAFLSLMILALLCFGCSESGSGKGVKSETPAAAISGAGGASDGTPLELTPSPEGFPLGLSASEGFALHLFESPSASQGFKKFPPEGGAKRYYDEFTLAGAPHLVITEETNPPRMYFDENLNGDLTDDRPPAEGEKPGLLPNHYALLIRYPQEKVIVPYRFWAFGSNMGGVRFYPACHWSGTLTVNGNPYQVVAFDGNSDGDYSNDPVVVDANLNGKAEEAEKLVPGAEISVEGTPVRLISISRSGLTVRFKL
;
A
#
# COMPACT_ATOMS: atom_id res chain seq x y z
N MET A 1 61.08 -2.85 -27.87
CA MET A 1 61.35 -3.94 -26.90
C MET A 1 60.02 -4.33 -26.26
N ALA A 2 59.84 -5.61 -25.95
CA ALA A 2 58.58 -6.34 -26.15
C ALA A 2 57.40 -6.02 -25.21
N LEU A 3 56.23 -6.00 -25.88
CA LEU A 3 54.89 -6.44 -25.50
C LEU A 3 54.83 -7.49 -24.36
N ARG A 4 53.93 -7.29 -23.38
CA ARG A 4 53.33 -8.39 -22.60
C ARG A 4 51.83 -8.16 -22.43
N ALA A 5 51.08 -8.97 -23.19
CA ALA A 5 49.67 -9.24 -23.00
C ALA A 5 49.48 -10.13 -21.77
N PHE A 6 48.40 -9.92 -21.03
CA PHE A 6 47.83 -10.95 -20.16
C PHE A 6 46.39 -11.24 -20.59
N LEU A 7 46.23 -12.49 -20.99
CA LEU A 7 45.04 -13.16 -21.48
C LEU A 7 44.53 -14.04 -20.33
N SER A 8 43.24 -13.97 -20.03
CA SER A 8 42.46 -14.96 -19.26
C SER A 8 41.01 -14.67 -19.66
N LEU A 9 40.33 -15.38 -20.56
CA LEU A 9 40.09 -16.81 -20.76
C LEU A 9 39.44 -17.51 -19.56
N MET A 10 38.31 -18.18 -19.86
CA MET A 10 37.52 -19.16 -19.09
C MET A 10 36.45 -18.57 -18.15
N ILE A 11 35.18 -19.01 -18.14
CA ILE A 11 34.46 -20.14 -18.75
C ILE A 11 32.97 -19.73 -18.86
N LEU A 12 32.34 -20.10 -19.97
CA LEU A 12 30.89 -20.19 -20.13
C LEU A 12 30.44 -21.56 -19.60
N ALA A 13 29.56 -21.61 -18.60
CA ALA A 13 28.86 -22.84 -18.21
C ALA A 13 27.35 -22.59 -18.22
N LEU A 14 26.71 -23.05 -19.30
CA LEU A 14 25.29 -23.38 -19.33
C LEU A 14 25.03 -24.51 -18.33
N LEU A 15 24.01 -24.35 -17.49
CA LEU A 15 23.27 -25.48 -16.95
C LEU A 15 21.77 -25.21 -17.16
N CYS A 16 21.24 -25.79 -18.22
CA CYS A 16 19.84 -26.17 -18.29
C CYS A 16 19.68 -27.46 -17.46
N PHE A 17 18.86 -27.41 -16.41
CA PHE A 17 18.18 -28.59 -15.88
C PHE A 17 16.73 -28.21 -15.63
N GLY A 18 15.85 -28.80 -16.43
CA GLY A 18 14.44 -28.94 -16.10
C GLY A 18 14.20 -30.17 -15.22
N CYS A 19 12.98 -30.21 -14.65
CA CYS A 19 12.22 -31.28 -14.00
C CYS A 19 11.47 -30.62 -12.83
N SER A 20 10.24 -30.12 -13.00
CA SER A 20 9.00 -30.92 -13.00
C SER A 20 9.05 -32.04 -11.97
N GLU A 21 8.51 -31.78 -10.77
CA GLU A 21 7.85 -32.80 -9.97
C GLU A 21 6.65 -32.18 -9.22
N SER A 22 5.51 -32.82 -9.46
CA SER A 22 4.23 -32.62 -8.83
C SER A 22 4.28 -33.08 -7.37
N GLY A 23 4.03 -32.18 -6.44
CA GLY A 23 3.81 -32.49 -5.03
C GLY A 23 2.38 -32.13 -4.63
N SER A 24 1.49 -33.12 -4.57
CA SER A 24 0.13 -32.96 -4.08
C SER A 24 0.16 -32.60 -2.58
N GLY A 25 -0.15 -31.35 -2.26
CA GLY A 25 -0.33 -30.87 -0.90
C GLY A 25 -1.82 -30.61 -0.66
N LYS A 26 -2.42 -31.40 0.24
CA LYS A 26 -3.83 -31.38 0.61
C LYS A 26 -4.32 -29.95 0.86
N GLY A 27 -5.38 -29.58 0.13
CA GLY A 27 -6.10 -28.33 0.32
C GLY A 27 -6.63 -28.20 1.74
N VAL A 28 -6.19 -27.16 2.43
CA VAL A 28 -6.95 -26.57 3.53
C VAL A 28 -7.92 -25.60 2.86
N LYS A 29 -9.17 -26.05 2.71
CA LYS A 29 -10.29 -25.18 2.37
C LYS A 29 -10.44 -24.17 3.50
N SER A 30 -9.93 -22.96 3.32
CA SER A 30 -10.40 -21.80 4.05
C SER A 30 -11.72 -21.37 3.42
N GLU A 31 -12.78 -22.12 3.72
CA GLU A 31 -14.15 -21.67 3.51
C GLU A 31 -14.42 -20.58 4.56
N THR A 32 -14.01 -19.34 4.25
CA THR A 32 -14.61 -18.17 4.89
C THR A 32 -15.95 -17.98 4.19
N PRO A 33 -17.11 -18.18 4.86
CA PRO A 33 -18.37 -17.91 4.22
C PRO A 33 -18.46 -16.41 3.94
N ALA A 34 -18.57 -16.05 2.66
CA ALA A 34 -19.05 -14.74 2.27
C ALA A 34 -20.40 -14.53 2.95
N ALA A 35 -20.44 -13.61 3.92
CA ALA A 35 -21.67 -13.28 4.61
C ALA A 35 -22.65 -12.70 3.59
N ALA A 36 -23.68 -13.46 3.25
CA ALA A 36 -24.84 -12.95 2.54
C ALA A 36 -25.57 -11.97 3.48
N ILE A 37 -25.35 -10.66 3.28
CA ILE A 37 -26.05 -9.62 4.03
C ILE A 37 -27.41 -9.40 3.36
N SER A 38 -28.41 -10.12 3.86
CA SER A 38 -29.81 -9.88 3.53
C SER A 38 -30.49 -8.99 4.58
N GLY A 39 -30.90 -7.79 4.17
CA GLY A 39 -32.20 -7.24 4.58
C GLY A 39 -32.26 -6.11 5.63
N ALA A 40 -32.78 -4.98 5.15
CA ALA A 40 -33.73 -4.05 5.79
C ALA A 40 -33.23 -3.03 6.83
N GLY A 41 -33.36 -1.74 6.46
CA GLY A 41 -33.65 -0.67 7.41
C GLY A 41 -32.82 0.61 7.26
N GLY A 42 -33.13 1.43 6.27
CA GLY A 42 -32.67 2.83 6.18
C GLY A 42 -32.10 3.18 4.81
N ALA A 43 -32.64 4.23 4.20
CA ALA A 43 -32.16 4.79 2.94
C ALA A 43 -30.68 5.18 3.06
N SER A 44 -29.80 4.25 2.70
CA SER A 44 -28.42 4.50 2.34
C SER A 44 -28.26 3.89 0.97
N ASP A 45 -27.96 4.71 -0.03
CA ASP A 45 -28.20 4.47 -1.46
C ASP A 45 -27.32 3.37 -2.11
N GLY A 46 -26.81 2.39 -1.37
CA GLY A 46 -26.07 1.26 -1.92
C GLY A 46 -25.65 0.22 -0.88
N THR A 47 -25.25 -0.96 -1.35
CA THR A 47 -24.73 -2.09 -0.57
C THR A 47 -23.26 -1.85 -0.20
N PRO A 48 -22.89 -1.84 1.09
CA PRO A 48 -21.50 -1.76 1.50
C PRO A 48 -20.76 -3.07 1.21
N LEU A 49 -19.52 -2.95 0.77
CA LEU A 49 -18.57 -4.03 0.57
C LEU A 49 -17.31 -3.70 1.38
N GLU A 50 -16.99 -4.57 2.32
CA GLU A 50 -15.72 -4.50 3.06
C GLU A 50 -14.61 -5.11 2.21
N LEU A 51 -13.51 -4.37 2.07
CA LEU A 51 -12.34 -4.78 1.32
C LEU A 51 -11.26 -5.30 2.28
N THR A 52 -10.42 -6.20 1.79
CA THR A 52 -9.30 -6.78 2.52
C THR A 52 -8.00 -6.14 2.06
N PRO A 53 -7.08 -5.78 2.98
CA PRO A 53 -5.81 -5.19 2.60
C PRO A 53 -4.93 -6.26 1.94
N SER A 54 -4.26 -5.87 0.87
CA SER A 54 -3.30 -6.69 0.14
C SER A 54 -1.95 -5.98 0.14
N PRO A 55 -0.93 -6.54 0.80
CA PRO A 55 0.37 -5.89 0.98
C PRO A 55 1.29 -6.01 -0.24
N GLU A 56 0.89 -6.69 -1.30
CA GLU A 56 1.78 -6.98 -2.43
C GLU A 56 1.16 -6.66 -3.79
N GLY A 57 2.02 -6.12 -4.66
CA GLY A 57 1.78 -6.04 -6.08
C GLY A 57 0.99 -4.83 -6.55
N PHE A 58 0.90 -4.75 -7.88
CA PHE A 58 0.08 -3.82 -8.63
C PHE A 58 -1.06 -4.64 -9.24
N PRO A 59 -2.20 -4.74 -8.54
CA PRO A 59 -3.31 -5.56 -9.01
C PRO A 59 -3.78 -5.00 -10.35
N LEU A 60 -4.22 -5.90 -11.24
CA LEU A 60 -4.81 -5.51 -12.52
C LEU A 60 -3.87 -4.66 -13.42
N GLY A 61 -2.55 -4.71 -13.18
CA GLY A 61 -1.57 -3.89 -13.93
C GLY A 61 -1.68 -2.39 -13.65
N LEU A 62 -2.29 -2.00 -12.53
CA LEU A 62 -2.37 -0.60 -12.09
C LEU A 62 -0.98 0.00 -11.87
N SER A 63 -0.84 1.30 -12.07
CA SER A 63 0.37 2.05 -11.74
C SER A 63 0.08 3.04 -10.62
N ALA A 64 1.03 3.24 -9.71
CA ALA A 64 0.98 4.30 -8.72
C ALA A 64 1.58 5.61 -9.24
N SER A 65 1.10 6.74 -8.74
CA SER A 65 1.85 7.99 -8.80
C SER A 65 3.01 7.96 -7.80
N GLU A 66 4.00 8.83 -7.97
CA GLU A 66 5.03 9.02 -6.95
C GLU A 66 4.60 10.07 -5.93
N GLY A 67 4.75 9.76 -4.64
CA GLY A 67 4.61 10.69 -3.55
C GLY A 67 5.96 11.31 -3.15
N PHE A 68 5.90 12.43 -2.43
CA PHE A 68 7.06 12.95 -1.70
C PHE A 68 7.08 12.35 -0.30
N ALA A 69 8.16 11.67 0.08
CA ALA A 69 8.25 10.97 1.37
C ALA A 69 8.93 11.84 2.43
N LEU A 70 10.23 12.09 2.28
CA LEU A 70 11.11 12.60 3.36
C LEU A 70 12.29 13.41 2.77
N HIS A 71 12.79 14.41 3.47
CA HIS A 71 14.07 15.10 3.24
C HIS A 71 15.24 14.49 4.03
N LEU A 72 14.98 13.81 5.15
CA LEU A 72 15.97 13.18 6.04
C LEU A 72 16.93 14.17 6.71
N PHE A 73 16.43 15.07 7.56
CA PHE A 73 17.28 16.01 8.31
C PHE A 73 18.06 15.31 9.43
N GLU A 74 19.33 15.64 9.64
CA GLU A 74 20.14 15.05 10.73
C GLU A 74 19.80 15.59 12.13
N SER A 75 19.01 16.66 12.20
CA SER A 75 18.55 17.26 13.46
C SER A 75 17.11 17.71 13.30
N PRO A 76 16.26 17.52 14.32
CA PRO A 76 14.90 18.02 14.28
C PRO A 76 14.93 19.55 14.29
N SER A 77 14.05 20.16 13.51
CA SER A 77 13.76 21.58 13.59
C SER A 77 13.03 21.89 14.90
N ALA A 78 13.33 23.04 15.50
CA ALA A 78 12.58 23.55 16.64
C ALA A 78 11.07 23.75 16.34
N SER A 79 10.69 23.85 15.06
CA SER A 79 9.29 24.03 14.63
C SER A 79 8.53 22.72 14.39
N GLN A 80 9.21 21.58 14.27
CA GLN A 80 8.57 20.28 13.95
C GLN A 80 7.72 19.73 15.11
N GLY A 81 7.84 20.27 16.32
CA GLY A 81 6.94 19.90 17.42
C GLY A 81 7.21 18.53 18.06
N PHE A 82 8.37 17.91 17.80
CA PHE A 82 8.86 16.78 18.57
C PHE A 82 8.93 17.11 20.07
N LYS A 83 8.28 16.29 20.91
CA LYS A 83 8.25 16.43 22.37
C LYS A 83 9.06 15.36 23.07
N LYS A 84 8.98 14.11 22.60
CA LYS A 84 9.79 13.00 23.12
C LYS A 84 10.28 12.11 21.99
N PHE A 85 11.51 11.64 22.18
CA PHE A 85 12.21 10.79 21.22
C PHE A 85 12.33 9.37 21.77
N PRO A 86 12.23 8.33 20.92
CA PRO A 86 12.58 6.97 21.31
C PRO A 86 14.05 6.89 21.76
N PRO A 87 14.41 5.97 22.66
CA PRO A 87 15.77 5.82 23.18
C PRO A 87 16.81 5.64 22.06
N GLU A 88 17.93 6.34 22.14
CA GLU A 88 19.00 6.25 21.13
C GLU A 88 19.75 4.92 21.20
N GLY A 89 19.82 4.23 20.05
CA GLY A 89 20.55 2.97 19.89
C GLY A 89 21.96 3.10 19.31
N GLY A 90 22.47 4.33 19.12
CA GLY A 90 23.77 4.61 18.49
C GLY A 90 23.78 4.56 16.96
N ALA A 91 22.66 4.17 16.32
CA ALA A 91 22.48 4.29 14.87
C ALA A 91 22.26 5.75 14.45
N LYS A 92 22.63 6.09 13.21
CA LYS A 92 22.36 7.40 12.65
C LYS A 92 20.85 7.62 12.52
N ARG A 93 20.38 8.80 12.93
CA ARG A 93 18.98 9.20 12.88
C ARG A 93 18.75 10.30 11.86
N TYR A 94 17.58 10.26 11.23
CA TYR A 94 17.03 11.39 10.51
C TYR A 94 15.62 11.71 10.97
N TYR A 95 15.26 12.98 10.86
CA TYR A 95 14.02 13.56 11.37
C TYR A 95 13.28 14.23 10.23
N ASP A 96 11.96 14.03 10.18
CA ASP A 96 11.13 14.68 9.17
C ASP A 96 9.65 14.72 9.54
N GLU A 97 8.86 15.30 8.65
CA GLU A 97 7.41 15.14 8.58
C GLU A 97 7.05 14.30 7.35
N PHE A 98 6.12 13.37 7.51
CA PHE A 98 5.56 12.58 6.43
C PHE A 98 4.05 12.76 6.39
N THR A 99 3.53 13.34 5.31
CA THR A 99 2.09 13.58 5.16
C THR A 99 1.38 12.33 4.65
N LEU A 100 0.47 11.81 5.46
CA LEU A 100 -0.41 10.68 5.13
C LEU A 100 -1.82 10.93 5.69
N ALA A 101 -2.84 10.43 5.01
CA ALA A 101 -4.26 10.65 5.27
C ALA A 101 -4.63 12.13 5.52
N GLY A 102 -3.94 13.05 4.83
CA GLY A 102 -4.14 14.50 4.96
C GLY A 102 -3.56 15.13 6.24
N ALA A 103 -2.73 14.42 6.99
CA ALA A 103 -2.07 14.93 8.20
C ALA A 103 -0.54 14.79 8.11
N PRO A 104 0.24 15.79 8.55
CA PRO A 104 1.70 15.65 8.68
C PRO A 104 2.01 14.85 9.96
N HIS A 105 2.68 13.71 9.80
CA HIS A 105 3.15 12.88 10.91
C HIS A 105 4.64 13.08 11.12
N LEU A 106 5.07 13.16 12.38
CA LEU A 106 6.49 13.22 12.69
C LEU A 106 7.13 11.84 12.50
N VAL A 107 8.31 11.84 11.88
CA VAL A 107 9.03 10.61 11.55
C VAL A 107 10.46 10.69 12.05
N ILE A 108 10.92 9.60 12.65
CA ILE A 108 12.35 9.36 12.92
C ILE A 108 12.75 8.10 12.16
N THR A 109 13.74 8.20 11.30
CA THR A 109 14.35 7.02 10.68
C THR A 109 15.69 6.72 11.32
N GLU A 110 15.99 5.44 11.54
CA GLU A 110 17.26 4.96 12.06
C GLU A 110 17.94 4.03 11.05
N GLU A 111 19.22 4.26 10.78
CA GLU A 111 20.07 3.38 9.96
C GLU A 111 20.51 2.11 10.74
N THR A 112 19.58 1.48 11.44
CA THR A 112 19.78 0.14 12.01
C THR A 112 19.80 -0.92 10.90
N ASN A 113 20.01 -2.19 11.27
CA ASN A 113 19.94 -3.30 10.34
C ASN A 113 19.02 -4.41 10.90
N PRO A 114 17.74 -4.52 10.47
CA PRO A 114 17.09 -3.68 9.44
C PRO A 114 16.88 -2.22 9.89
N PRO A 115 16.73 -1.26 8.96
CA PRO A 115 16.45 0.14 9.31
C PRO A 115 15.07 0.25 9.97
N ARG A 116 14.87 1.29 10.77
CA ARG A 116 13.64 1.52 11.53
C ARG A 116 13.03 2.86 11.19
N MET A 117 11.71 2.93 11.18
CA MET A 117 10.93 4.15 11.04
C MET A 117 9.92 4.28 12.18
N TYR A 118 10.15 5.21 13.08
CA TYR A 118 9.18 5.63 14.10
C TYR A 118 8.25 6.66 13.48
N PHE A 119 6.97 6.58 13.81
CA PHE A 119 5.91 7.36 13.18
C PHE A 119 4.94 7.83 14.26
N ASP A 120 4.75 9.15 14.35
CA ASP A 120 3.81 9.80 15.27
C ASP A 120 2.37 9.59 14.79
N GLU A 121 1.83 8.41 15.06
CA GLU A 121 0.51 7.99 14.60
C GLU A 121 -0.61 8.85 15.20
N ASN A 122 -0.44 9.27 16.45
CA ASN A 122 -1.48 9.96 17.20
C ASN A 122 -1.34 11.50 17.19
N LEU A 123 -0.31 12.01 16.51
CA LEU A 123 -0.06 13.43 16.24
C LEU A 123 0.18 14.26 17.52
N ASN A 124 0.77 13.66 18.55
CA ASN A 124 1.03 14.34 19.82
C ASN A 124 2.50 14.77 20.00
N GLY A 125 3.41 14.39 19.09
CA GLY A 125 4.85 14.66 19.16
C GLY A 125 5.65 13.76 20.11
N ASP A 126 5.04 12.75 20.73
CA ASP A 126 5.65 11.78 21.62
C ASP A 126 5.78 10.41 20.93
N LEU A 127 6.84 10.22 20.15
CA LEU A 127 7.07 8.95 19.43
C LEU A 127 7.43 7.77 20.35
N THR A 128 7.29 7.92 21.68
CA THR A 128 7.50 6.84 22.66
C THR A 128 6.20 6.18 23.11
N ASP A 129 5.05 6.81 22.85
CA ASP A 129 3.72 6.28 23.19
C ASP A 129 2.97 5.68 21.99
N ASP A 130 3.55 5.80 20.79
CA ASP A 130 3.10 5.12 19.59
C ASP A 130 3.54 3.65 19.53
N ARG A 131 3.29 3.02 18.39
CA ARG A 131 3.65 1.63 18.13
C ARG A 131 5.15 1.43 17.96
N PRO A 132 5.63 0.17 18.05
CA PRO A 132 6.99 -0.16 17.64
C PRO A 132 7.31 0.36 16.23
N PRO A 133 8.57 0.72 15.95
CA PRO A 133 8.94 1.25 14.65
C PRO A 133 8.67 0.24 13.53
N ALA A 134 8.31 0.75 12.36
CA ALA A 134 8.27 -0.06 11.15
C ALA A 134 9.70 -0.45 10.75
N GLU A 135 9.96 -1.74 10.64
CA GLU A 135 11.25 -2.26 10.17
C GLU A 135 11.26 -2.34 8.65
N GLY A 136 12.38 -1.96 8.04
CA GLY A 136 12.59 -2.16 6.61
C GLY A 136 12.75 -3.64 6.27
N GLU A 137 12.23 -4.06 5.12
CA GLU A 137 12.31 -5.45 4.64
C GLU A 137 13.74 -5.89 4.27
N LYS A 138 14.66 -4.94 4.09
CA LYS A 138 16.05 -5.19 3.65
C LYS A 138 17.07 -4.43 4.50
N PRO A 139 18.35 -4.84 4.54
CA PRO A 139 19.42 -4.01 5.04
C PRO A 139 19.53 -2.69 4.26
N GLY A 140 19.88 -1.61 4.96
CA GLY A 140 20.06 -0.28 4.39
C GLY A 140 18.76 0.53 4.31
N LEU A 141 18.86 1.85 4.56
CA LEU A 141 17.71 2.74 4.69
C LEU A 141 16.86 2.82 3.40
N LEU A 142 17.52 2.90 2.23
CA LEU A 142 16.87 3.05 0.93
C LEU A 142 17.62 2.27 -0.17
N PRO A 143 16.93 1.82 -1.22
CA PRO A 143 15.48 1.75 -1.32
C PRO A 143 14.92 0.60 -0.48
N ASN A 144 13.76 0.78 0.16
CA ASN A 144 13.20 -0.20 1.09
C ASN A 144 11.67 -0.12 1.16
N HIS A 145 11.03 -1.18 1.63
CA HIS A 145 9.60 -1.14 1.95
C HIS A 145 9.42 -0.94 3.45
N TYR A 146 8.40 -0.16 3.79
CA TYR A 146 7.95 0.05 5.16
C TYR A 146 6.44 -0.15 5.21
N ALA A 147 5.95 -0.69 6.32
CA ALA A 147 4.53 -0.82 6.61
C ALA A 147 4.21 -0.02 7.87
N LEU A 148 3.46 1.06 7.71
CA LEU A 148 2.96 1.89 8.80
C LEU A 148 1.52 1.52 9.12
N LEU A 149 1.05 1.93 10.30
CA LEU A 149 -0.36 1.84 10.66
C LEU A 149 -0.92 3.26 10.70
N ILE A 150 -1.89 3.54 9.83
CA ILE A 150 -2.55 4.85 9.77
C ILE A 150 -3.86 4.77 10.54
N ARG A 151 -4.09 5.77 11.39
CA ARG A 151 -5.34 5.93 12.14
C ARG A 151 -6.29 6.84 11.39
N TYR A 152 -7.55 6.42 11.26
CA TYR A 152 -8.64 7.22 10.70
C TYR A 152 -9.67 7.50 11.79
N PRO A 153 -9.55 8.62 12.55
CA PRO A 153 -10.39 8.87 13.72
C PRO A 153 -11.89 8.92 13.43
N GLN A 154 -12.27 9.44 12.26
CA GLN A 154 -13.67 9.56 11.83
C GLN A 154 -14.31 8.20 11.56
N GLU A 155 -13.49 7.22 11.18
CA GLU A 155 -13.92 5.85 10.88
C GLU A 155 -13.69 4.89 12.05
N LYS A 156 -12.93 5.32 13.07
CA LYS A 156 -12.53 4.51 14.24
C LYS A 156 -11.79 3.23 13.85
N VAL A 157 -11.04 3.29 12.75
CA VAL A 157 -10.22 2.18 12.25
C VAL A 157 -8.74 2.56 12.22
N ILE A 158 -7.92 1.52 12.18
CA ILE A 158 -6.48 1.61 12.02
C ILE A 158 -6.12 0.56 10.98
N VAL A 159 -5.46 0.99 9.91
CA VAL A 159 -5.19 0.12 8.76
C VAL A 159 -3.72 0.17 8.37
N PRO A 160 -3.17 -0.94 7.82
CA PRO A 160 -1.81 -0.96 7.34
C PRO A 160 -1.68 -0.15 6.05
N TYR A 161 -0.57 0.57 5.93
CA TYR A 161 -0.18 1.28 4.72
C TYR A 161 1.27 0.93 4.40
N ARG A 162 1.45 0.17 3.33
CA ARG A 162 2.77 -0.27 2.87
C ARG A 162 3.20 0.59 1.69
N PHE A 163 4.44 1.04 1.72
CA PHE A 163 5.02 1.82 0.64
C PHE A 163 6.46 1.41 0.38
N TRP A 164 6.92 1.68 -0.85
CA TRP A 164 8.30 1.53 -1.26
C TRP A 164 8.97 2.90 -1.32
N ALA A 165 9.94 3.16 -0.46
CA ALA A 165 10.69 4.41 -0.39
C ALA A 165 12.04 4.29 -1.13
N PHE A 166 12.44 5.35 -1.82
CA PHE A 166 13.69 5.39 -2.60
C PHE A 166 14.27 6.82 -2.67
N GLY A 167 15.60 6.92 -2.81
CA GLY A 167 16.26 8.21 -2.98
C GLY A 167 15.99 8.83 -4.35
N SER A 168 15.79 10.14 -4.40
CA SER A 168 15.55 10.87 -5.65
C SER A 168 16.78 11.65 -6.12
N ASN A 169 16.98 11.70 -7.44
CA ASN A 169 17.97 12.58 -8.06
C ASN A 169 17.63 14.08 -7.93
N MET A 170 16.40 14.41 -7.54
CA MET A 170 15.96 15.78 -7.23
C MET A 170 16.22 16.18 -5.77
N GLY A 171 16.83 15.29 -4.98
CA GLY A 171 16.99 15.46 -3.52
C GLY A 171 15.83 14.83 -2.74
N GLY A 172 16.12 14.42 -1.50
CA GLY A 172 15.15 13.75 -0.62
C GLY A 172 14.80 12.32 -1.04
N VAL A 173 13.68 11.86 -0.51
CA VAL A 173 13.12 10.52 -0.61
C VAL A 173 11.74 10.62 -1.22
N ARG A 174 11.50 9.79 -2.22
CA ARG A 174 10.19 9.60 -2.86
C ARG A 174 9.65 8.26 -2.44
N PHE A 175 8.36 8.04 -2.69
CA PHE A 175 7.76 6.73 -2.46
C PHE A 175 6.65 6.40 -3.44
N TYR A 176 6.36 5.11 -3.53
CA TYR A 176 5.14 4.59 -4.14
C TYR A 176 4.33 3.83 -3.09
N PRO A 177 3.00 3.98 -3.07
CA PRO A 177 2.11 3.01 -2.44
C PRO A 177 2.44 1.61 -2.96
N ALA A 178 2.56 0.67 -2.03
CA ALA A 178 2.87 -0.73 -2.29
C ALA A 178 1.83 -1.64 -1.64
N CYS A 179 0.61 -1.13 -1.46
CA CYS A 179 -0.56 -1.85 -0.96
C CYS A 179 -1.83 -1.40 -1.70
N HIS A 180 -2.85 -2.24 -1.62
CA HIS A 180 -4.18 -1.96 -2.15
C HIS A 180 -5.24 -2.67 -1.30
N TRP A 181 -6.50 -2.34 -1.55
CA TRP A 181 -7.65 -3.03 -0.99
C TRP A 181 -8.32 -3.84 -2.08
N SER A 182 -8.76 -5.06 -1.74
CA SER A 182 -9.43 -5.94 -2.70
C SER A 182 -10.68 -6.58 -2.10
N GLY A 183 -11.66 -6.87 -2.95
CA GLY A 183 -12.90 -7.52 -2.56
C GLY A 183 -13.62 -8.12 -3.75
N THR A 184 -14.84 -8.59 -3.51
CA THR A 184 -15.67 -9.20 -4.56
C THR A 184 -17.06 -8.57 -4.54
N LEU A 185 -17.47 -8.00 -5.67
CA LEU A 185 -18.82 -7.53 -5.90
C LEU A 185 -19.61 -8.63 -6.63
N THR A 186 -20.81 -8.94 -6.17
CA THR A 186 -21.70 -9.89 -6.85
C THR A 186 -22.74 -9.15 -7.68
N VAL A 187 -22.75 -9.36 -8.99
CA VAL A 187 -23.75 -8.80 -9.93
C VAL A 187 -24.45 -9.97 -10.61
N ASN A 188 -25.78 -10.02 -10.53
CA ASN A 188 -26.60 -11.13 -11.06
C ASN A 188 -26.14 -12.55 -10.64
N GLY A 189 -25.50 -12.67 -9.46
CA GLY A 189 -24.95 -13.93 -8.96
C GLY A 189 -23.52 -14.24 -9.39
N ASN A 190 -22.93 -13.44 -10.29
CA ASN A 190 -21.55 -13.58 -10.75
C ASN A 190 -20.60 -12.71 -9.91
N PRO A 191 -19.43 -13.23 -9.49
CA PRO A 191 -18.43 -12.47 -8.74
C PRO A 191 -17.52 -11.65 -9.66
N TYR A 192 -17.27 -10.40 -9.30
CA TYR A 192 -16.35 -9.48 -9.97
C TYR A 192 -15.33 -8.95 -8.97
N GLN A 193 -14.06 -8.90 -9.38
CA GLN A 193 -13.00 -8.36 -8.54
C GLN A 193 -13.17 -6.84 -8.39
N VAL A 194 -13.12 -6.37 -7.15
CA VAL A 194 -13.07 -4.95 -6.81
C VAL A 194 -11.70 -4.63 -6.24
N VAL A 195 -11.09 -3.54 -6.69
CA VAL A 195 -9.81 -3.06 -6.18
C VAL A 195 -9.92 -1.57 -5.89
N ALA A 196 -9.53 -1.15 -4.69
CA ALA A 196 -9.24 0.26 -4.39
C ALA A 196 -7.73 0.43 -4.22
N PHE A 197 -7.16 1.38 -4.95
CA PHE A 197 -5.72 1.62 -5.01
C PHE A 197 -5.46 3.10 -4.72
N ASP A 198 -4.45 3.38 -3.89
CA ASP A 198 -4.07 4.77 -3.58
C ASP A 198 -3.32 5.33 -4.77
N GLY A 199 -4.04 6.02 -5.65
CA GLY A 199 -3.51 6.60 -6.87
C GLY A 199 -2.78 7.92 -6.61
N ASN A 200 -3.10 8.61 -5.52
CA ASN A 200 -2.55 9.93 -5.18
C ASN A 200 -1.33 9.87 -4.26
N SER A 201 -1.01 8.70 -3.71
CA SER A 201 0.09 8.46 -2.79
C SER A 201 -0.02 9.32 -1.52
N ASP A 202 -1.20 9.40 -0.95
CA ASP A 202 -1.45 10.20 0.25
C ASP A 202 -2.15 9.42 1.37
N GLY A 203 -2.46 8.14 1.17
CA GLY A 203 -3.19 7.31 2.12
C GLY A 203 -4.65 7.71 2.31
N ASP A 204 -5.25 8.55 1.46
CA ASP A 204 -6.66 8.91 1.51
C ASP A 204 -7.42 8.42 0.28
N TYR A 205 -8.04 7.25 0.41
CA TYR A 205 -8.76 6.60 -0.68
C TYR A 205 -10.06 7.30 -1.10
N SER A 206 -10.49 8.36 -0.41
CA SER A 206 -11.81 8.98 -0.65
C SER A 206 -11.97 9.65 -2.01
N ASN A 207 -10.85 10.00 -2.65
CA ASN A 207 -10.79 10.62 -3.97
C ASN A 207 -10.10 9.72 -5.02
N ASP A 208 -9.76 8.49 -4.65
CA ASP A 208 -9.10 7.53 -5.52
C ASP A 208 -10.09 6.70 -6.36
N PRO A 209 -9.67 6.24 -7.55
CA PRO A 209 -10.50 5.35 -8.34
C PRO A 209 -10.60 3.96 -7.71
N VAL A 210 -11.82 3.40 -7.76
CA VAL A 210 -12.11 1.98 -7.50
C VAL A 210 -12.28 1.28 -8.84
N VAL A 211 -11.58 0.17 -9.05
CA VAL A 211 -11.70 -0.65 -10.26
C VAL A 211 -12.64 -1.81 -10.00
N VAL A 212 -13.55 -2.07 -10.94
CA VAL A 212 -14.30 -3.31 -11.03
C VAL A 212 -13.89 -4.02 -12.32
N ASP A 213 -13.23 -5.17 -12.25
CA ASP A 213 -12.83 -5.98 -13.42
C ASP A 213 -14.08 -6.60 -14.06
N ALA A 214 -14.83 -5.78 -14.81
CA ALA A 214 -16.16 -6.07 -15.32
C ALA A 214 -16.11 -7.06 -16.49
N ASN A 215 -15.00 -7.10 -17.22
CA ASN A 215 -14.80 -8.02 -18.33
C ASN A 215 -14.00 -9.29 -17.95
N LEU A 216 -13.57 -9.42 -16.70
CA LEU A 216 -12.85 -10.56 -16.13
C LEU A 216 -11.52 -10.86 -16.82
N ASN A 217 -10.84 -9.84 -17.34
CA ASN A 217 -9.58 -9.99 -18.05
C ASN A 217 -8.33 -9.82 -17.15
N GLY A 218 -8.54 -9.50 -15.86
CA GLY A 218 -7.48 -9.32 -14.88
C GLY A 218 -6.63 -8.07 -15.13
N LYS A 219 -7.18 -7.04 -15.79
CA LYS A 219 -6.53 -5.75 -16.06
C LYS A 219 -7.47 -4.61 -15.76
N ALA A 220 -6.91 -3.49 -15.31
CA ALA A 220 -7.67 -2.29 -15.02
C ALA A 220 -7.76 -1.46 -16.29
N GLU A 221 -8.97 -1.31 -16.82
CA GLU A 221 -9.23 -0.43 -17.95
C GLU A 221 -9.80 0.90 -17.48
N GLU A 222 -9.61 1.97 -18.26
CA GLU A 222 -10.15 3.30 -17.91
C GLU A 222 -11.67 3.29 -17.80
N ALA A 223 -12.34 2.46 -18.61
CA ALA A 223 -13.79 2.29 -18.57
C ALA A 223 -14.29 1.52 -17.34
N GLU A 224 -13.40 0.91 -16.55
CA GLU A 224 -13.71 0.12 -15.36
C GLU A 224 -13.37 0.84 -14.06
N LYS A 225 -12.76 2.04 -14.17
CA LYS A 225 -12.45 2.91 -13.04
C LYS A 225 -13.66 3.75 -12.67
N LEU A 226 -14.03 3.67 -11.40
CA LEU A 226 -15.13 4.40 -10.80
C LEU A 226 -14.59 5.36 -9.76
N VAL A 227 -14.94 6.64 -9.88
CA VAL A 227 -14.89 7.59 -8.76
C VAL A 227 -16.30 7.71 -8.16
N PRO A 228 -16.46 8.17 -6.90
CA PRO A 228 -17.78 8.33 -6.29
C PRO A 228 -18.75 9.10 -7.20
N GLY A 229 -19.90 8.50 -7.46
CA GLY A 229 -20.94 9.00 -8.36
C GLY A 229 -20.89 8.45 -9.79
N ALA A 230 -19.76 7.86 -10.22
CA ALA A 230 -19.62 7.23 -11.53
C ALA A 230 -20.31 5.87 -11.62
N GLU A 231 -20.61 5.44 -12.84
CA GLU A 231 -21.35 4.20 -13.14
C GLU A 231 -20.74 3.49 -14.35
N ILE A 232 -20.75 2.16 -14.30
CA ILE A 232 -20.39 1.27 -15.41
C ILE A 232 -21.51 0.24 -15.63
N SER A 233 -21.51 -0.44 -16.77
CA SER A 233 -22.45 -1.55 -17.03
C SER A 233 -21.74 -2.89 -16.87
N VAL A 234 -22.22 -3.74 -15.96
CA VAL A 234 -21.74 -5.11 -15.74
C VAL A 234 -22.87 -6.06 -16.10
N GLU A 235 -22.72 -6.82 -17.18
CA GLU A 235 -23.77 -7.71 -17.71
C GLU A 235 -25.12 -7.00 -17.94
N GLY A 236 -25.08 -5.73 -18.36
CA GLY A 236 -26.29 -4.92 -18.56
C GLY A 236 -26.88 -4.34 -17.27
N THR A 237 -26.28 -4.60 -16.11
CA THR A 237 -26.67 -4.03 -14.81
C THR A 237 -25.85 -2.78 -14.54
N PRO A 238 -26.48 -1.62 -14.25
CA PRO A 238 -25.76 -0.42 -13.89
C PRO A 238 -25.11 -0.60 -12.50
N VAL A 239 -23.79 -0.50 -12.44
CA VAL A 239 -23.02 -0.55 -11.18
C VAL A 239 -22.47 0.84 -10.91
N ARG A 240 -23.03 1.50 -9.90
CA ARG A 240 -22.61 2.85 -9.50
C ARG A 240 -21.83 2.82 -8.20
N LEU A 241 -20.63 3.40 -8.19
CA LEU A 241 -19.90 3.66 -6.94
C LEU A 241 -20.55 4.84 -6.23
N ILE A 242 -21.03 4.63 -5.01
CA ILE A 242 -21.64 5.68 -4.18
C ILE A 242 -20.58 6.39 -3.33
N SER A 243 -19.68 5.61 -2.72
CA SER A 243 -18.66 6.13 -1.81
C SER A 243 -17.55 5.10 -1.60
N ILE A 244 -16.37 5.58 -1.23
CA ILE A 244 -15.26 4.82 -0.65
C ILE A 244 -14.84 5.52 0.65
N SER A 245 -14.50 4.76 1.69
CA SER A 245 -13.97 5.29 2.95
C SER A 245 -12.56 5.86 2.76
N ARG A 246 -12.15 6.84 3.57
CA ARG A 246 -10.79 7.41 3.50
C ARG A 246 -9.71 6.36 3.74
N SER A 247 -10.00 5.36 4.58
CA SER A 247 -9.11 4.21 4.79
C SER A 247 -9.05 3.22 3.63
N GLY A 248 -9.98 3.29 2.67
CA GLY A 248 -10.15 2.29 1.60
C GLY A 248 -10.79 0.98 2.06
N LEU A 249 -11.03 0.78 3.37
CA LEU A 249 -11.59 -0.44 3.94
C LEU A 249 -13.01 -0.76 3.45
N THR A 250 -13.80 0.24 3.08
CA THR A 250 -15.19 0.04 2.67
C THR A 250 -15.52 0.84 1.42
N VAL A 251 -16.15 0.17 0.46
CA VAL A 251 -16.78 0.79 -0.71
C VAL A 251 -18.27 0.53 -0.69
N ARG A 252 -19.05 1.36 -1.37
CA ARG A 252 -20.51 1.20 -1.45
C ARG A 252 -20.96 1.27 -2.90
N PHE A 253 -21.67 0.26 -3.35
CA PHE A 253 -22.20 0.19 -4.72
C PHE A 253 -23.71 0.21 -4.75
N LYS A 254 -24.28 0.80 -5.79
CA LYS A 254 -25.68 0.64 -6.17
C LYS A 254 -25.75 -0.18 -7.46
N LEU A 255 -26.62 -1.18 -7.47
CA LEU A 255 -26.92 -2.06 -8.60
C LEU A 255 -28.32 -1.74 -9.16
#